data_AF-A0A3D9LQB4-F1
#
_entry.id   AF-A0A3D9LQB4-F1
#
_cell.length_a   1.000
_cell.length_b   1.000
_cell.length_c   1.000
_cell.angle_alpha   90.00
_cell.angle_beta   90.00
_cell.angle_gamma   90.00
#
_symmetry.space_group_name_H-M   'P 1'
#
loop_
_entity.id
_entity.type
_entity.pdbx_description
1 polymer ?
#
loop_
_entity_poly.entity_id
_entity_poly.type
_entity_poly.pdbx_seq_one_letter_code
_entity_poly.pdbx_strand_id
1 'polypeptide(L)'
;MNITKDQLKKDPRTDDCYRTTILSGQNTIDISLNLDEITLDKMIALGNSFLEDFEDKEKNATDEIVSAFHENYNENWADEENGYPVLSAKEFRQKLTITAIAFYAKDLIDVVYNEGGMFGNHYLIAQSYDGKTFDDTTMFG
;
A
#
# COMPACT_ATOMS: atom_id res chain seq x y z
N MET A 1 15.51 -0.34 -3.13
CA MET A 1 14.86 1.00 -3.23
C MET A 1 15.17 1.74 -1.95
N ASN A 2 15.50 3.04 -1.96
CA ASN A 2 15.83 3.78 -0.73
C ASN A 2 15.25 5.19 -0.73
N ILE A 3 14.93 5.68 0.48
CA ILE A 3 14.49 7.03 0.80
C ILE A 3 15.69 7.81 1.34
N THR A 4 15.98 8.96 0.74
CA THR A 4 17.00 9.90 1.23
C THR A 4 16.41 11.27 1.53
N LYS A 5 17.06 12.03 2.42
CA LYS A 5 16.61 13.38 2.80
C LYS A 5 16.46 14.32 1.60
N ASP A 6 17.37 14.22 0.62
CA ASP A 6 17.38 15.09 -0.55
C ASP A 6 16.19 14.87 -1.50
N GLN A 7 15.55 13.70 -1.42
CA GLN A 7 14.36 13.37 -2.22
C GLN A 7 13.06 13.83 -1.54
N LEU A 8 13.09 14.03 -0.22
CA LEU A 8 11.90 14.32 0.56
C LEU A 8 11.47 15.78 0.43
N LYS A 9 10.18 15.97 0.20
CA LYS A 9 9.52 17.27 0.20
C LYS A 9 8.54 17.33 1.37
N LYS A 10 8.61 18.40 2.16
CA LYS A 10 7.62 18.65 3.22
C LYS A 10 6.23 18.85 2.58
N ASP A 11 5.21 18.17 3.10
CA ASP A 11 3.83 18.40 2.66
C ASP A 11 3.38 19.80 3.11
N PRO A 12 2.92 20.68 2.21
CA PRO A 12 2.50 22.03 2.60
C PRO A 12 1.22 22.06 3.45
N ARG A 13 0.49 20.96 3.55
CA ARG A 13 -0.80 20.87 4.26
C ARG A 13 -0.66 20.49 5.73
N THR A 14 0.51 19.97 6.12
CA THR A 14 0.73 19.40 7.46
C THR A 14 2.17 19.63 7.90
N ASP A 15 2.40 19.93 9.17
CA ASP A 15 3.76 20.18 9.64
C ASP A 15 4.64 18.94 9.81
N ASP A 16 4.03 17.75 9.88
CA ASP A 16 4.71 16.52 10.26
C ASP A 16 4.66 15.43 9.18
N CYS A 17 4.48 15.83 7.91
CA CYS A 17 4.51 14.90 6.78
C CYS A 17 5.58 15.26 5.76
N TYR A 18 6.32 14.26 5.30
CA TYR A 18 7.26 14.35 4.19
C TYR A 18 6.90 13.34 3.12
N ARG A 19 7.07 13.70 1.85
CA ARG A 19 6.73 12.85 0.72
C ARG A 19 7.89 12.72 -0.25
N THR A 20 7.98 11.55 -0.88
CA THR A 20 8.83 11.30 -2.03
C THR A 20 8.13 10.29 -2.93
N THR A 21 8.69 10.04 -4.11
CA THR A 21 8.23 8.98 -5.01
C THR A 21 9.44 8.10 -5.34
N ILE A 22 9.24 6.79 -5.34
CA ILE A 22 10.27 5.81 -5.69
C ILE A 22 9.82 4.97 -6.88
N LEU A 23 10.79 4.49 -7.66
CA LEU A 23 10.53 3.62 -8.80
C LEU A 23 10.61 2.16 -8.37
N SER A 24 9.58 1.39 -8.73
CA SER A 24 9.54 -0.07 -8.67
C SER A 24 9.24 -0.62 -10.07
N GLY A 25 10.28 -1.05 -10.77
CA GLY A 25 10.18 -1.42 -12.19
C GLY A 25 9.73 -0.25 -13.06
N GLN A 26 8.54 -0.37 -13.68
CA GLN A 26 7.90 0.68 -14.49
C GLN A 26 6.89 1.53 -13.69
N ASN A 27 6.61 1.15 -12.45
CA ASN A 27 5.64 1.82 -11.59
C ASN A 27 6.32 2.83 -10.68
N THR A 28 5.60 3.89 -10.35
CA THR A 28 5.95 4.84 -9.30
C THR A 28 5.13 4.55 -8.06
N ILE A 29 5.80 4.50 -6.91
CA ILE A 29 5.14 4.36 -5.60
C ILE A 29 5.35 5.65 -4.83
N ASP A 30 4.26 6.27 -4.43
CA ASP A 30 4.29 7.44 -3.56
C ASP A 30 4.56 7.02 -2.12
N ILE A 31 5.54 7.66 -1.50
CA ILE A 31 5.93 7.40 -0.12
C ILE A 31 5.54 8.61 0.73
N SER A 32 4.80 8.37 1.81
CA SER A 32 4.55 9.39 2.82
C SER A 32 5.10 8.97 4.18
N LEU A 33 5.84 9.87 4.80
CA LEU A 33 6.43 9.74 6.12
C LEU A 33 5.68 10.67 7.08
N ASN A 34 4.76 10.12 7.86
CA ASN A 34 3.95 10.87 8.83
C ASN A 34 4.59 10.74 10.20
N LEU A 35 5.38 11.75 10.57
CA LEU A 35 6.32 11.71 11.68
C LEU A 35 5.63 11.52 13.04
N ASP A 36 4.52 12.22 13.27
CA ASP A 36 3.87 12.28 14.59
C ASP A 36 4.92 12.57 15.69
N GLU A 37 5.12 11.68 16.66
CA GLU A 37 6.12 11.85 17.72
C GLU A 37 7.55 11.39 17.36
N ILE A 38 7.81 10.97 16.12
CA ILE A 38 9.10 10.40 15.70
C ILE A 38 9.92 11.39 14.87
N THR A 39 11.26 11.31 14.97
CA THR A 39 12.11 12.19 14.17
C THR A 39 12.18 11.72 12.71
N LEU A 40 12.37 12.67 11.79
CA LEU A 40 12.53 12.37 10.35
C LEU A 40 13.58 11.29 10.09
N ASP A 41 14.71 11.32 10.79
CA ASP A 41 15.80 10.36 10.61
C ASP A 41 15.40 8.94 11.01
N LYS A 42 14.61 8.81 12.10
CA LYS A 42 14.05 7.51 12.50
C LYS A 42 13.01 7.01 11.52
N MET A 43 12.18 7.91 10.98
CA MET A 43 11.18 7.55 9.98
C MET A 43 11.80 7.11 8.66
N ILE A 44 12.88 7.78 8.22
CA ILE A 44 13.67 7.36 7.06
C ILE A 44 14.29 5.98 7.31
N ALA A 45 14.83 5.73 8.50
CA ALA A 45 15.39 4.43 8.84
C ALA A 45 14.33 3.31 8.84
N LEU A 46 13.14 3.56 9.38
CA LEU A 46 12.00 2.63 9.30
C LEU A 46 11.61 2.36 7.84
N GLY A 47 11.43 3.41 7.05
CA GLY A 47 11.09 3.28 5.63
C GLY A 47 12.13 2.48 4.85
N ASN A 48 13.42 2.76 5.04
CA ASN A 48 14.49 2.02 4.38
C ASN A 48 14.55 0.55 4.84
N SER A 49 14.34 0.28 6.13
CA SER A 49 14.28 -1.10 6.64
C SER A 49 13.12 -1.89 6.03
N PHE A 50 11.97 -1.27 5.78
CA PHE A 50 10.87 -1.91 5.06
C PHE A 50 11.23 -2.19 3.59
N LEU A 51 11.98 -1.29 2.96
CA LEU A 51 12.33 -1.37 1.53
C LEU A 51 13.52 -2.29 1.20
N GLU A 52 14.31 -2.74 2.18
CA GLU A 52 15.45 -3.66 1.97
C GLU A 52 15.01 -4.98 1.33
N ASP A 53 13.89 -5.56 1.78
CA ASP A 53 13.31 -6.81 1.28
C ASP A 53 11.95 -6.56 0.61
N PHE A 54 11.86 -5.49 -0.19
CA PHE A 54 10.57 -5.01 -0.70
C PHE A 54 9.79 -6.06 -1.50
N GLU A 55 10.45 -6.91 -2.30
CA GLU A 55 9.77 -7.97 -3.07
C GLU A 55 9.00 -8.94 -2.16
N ASP A 56 9.58 -9.31 -1.02
CA ASP A 56 8.92 -10.18 -0.04
C ASP A 56 7.78 -9.44 0.68
N LYS A 57 7.95 -8.15 0.99
CA LYS A 57 6.89 -7.31 1.59
C LYS A 57 5.72 -7.11 0.65
N GLU A 58 6.01 -6.79 -0.60
CA GLU A 58 5.02 -6.65 -1.67
C GLU A 58 4.25 -7.96 -1.83
N LYS A 59 4.95 -9.10 -1.89
CA LYS A 59 4.30 -10.40 -2.00
C LYS A 59 3.37 -10.64 -0.82
N ASN A 60 3.84 -10.47 0.41
CA ASN A 60 3.02 -10.73 1.61
C ASN A 60 1.82 -9.81 1.71
N ALA A 61 2.00 -8.50 1.48
CA ALA A 61 0.90 -7.53 1.46
C ALA A 61 -0.14 -7.89 0.39
N THR A 62 0.32 -8.31 -0.80
CA THR A 62 -0.58 -8.68 -1.90
C THR A 62 -1.30 -9.99 -1.63
N ASP A 63 -0.63 -10.97 -1.01
CA ASP A 63 -1.25 -12.22 -0.56
C ASP A 63 -2.40 -11.93 0.40
N GLU A 64 -2.20 -11.00 1.34
CA GLU A 64 -3.20 -10.60 2.32
C GLU A 64 -4.40 -9.89 1.65
N ILE A 65 -4.17 -8.94 0.74
CA ILE A 65 -5.26 -8.30 -0.04
C ILE A 65 -6.06 -9.34 -0.84
N VAL A 66 -5.39 -10.29 -1.49
CA VAL A 66 -6.07 -11.35 -2.25
C VAL A 66 -6.92 -12.20 -1.31
N SER A 67 -6.37 -12.62 -0.17
CA SER A 67 -7.08 -13.42 0.83
C SER A 67 -8.34 -12.71 1.35
N ALA A 68 -8.22 -11.41 1.67
CA ALA A 68 -9.31 -10.64 2.27
C ALA A 68 -10.42 -10.26 1.28
N PHE A 69 -10.08 -9.96 0.01
CA PHE A 69 -11.02 -9.31 -0.90
C PHE A 69 -11.43 -10.15 -2.11
N HIS A 70 -10.70 -11.20 -2.48
CA HIS A 70 -10.98 -11.97 -3.71
C HIS A 70 -12.36 -12.66 -3.69
N GLU A 71 -12.67 -13.39 -2.61
CA GLU A 71 -13.96 -14.07 -2.47
C GLU A 71 -15.10 -13.05 -2.41
N ASN A 72 -14.95 -12.00 -1.59
CA ASN A 72 -15.95 -10.94 -1.47
C ASN A 72 -16.23 -10.23 -2.80
N TYR A 73 -15.21 -9.99 -3.63
CA TYR A 73 -15.40 -9.45 -4.97
C TYR A 73 -16.30 -10.36 -5.81
N ASN A 74 -15.96 -11.65 -5.89
CA ASN A 74 -16.67 -12.60 -6.75
C ASN A 74 -18.09 -12.89 -6.27
N GLU A 75 -18.35 -12.85 -4.96
CA GLU A 75 -19.64 -13.23 -4.38
C GLU A 75 -20.58 -12.04 -4.16
N ASN A 76 -20.04 -10.87 -3.79
CA ASN A 76 -20.85 -9.74 -3.31
C ASN A 76 -20.69 -8.46 -4.14
N TRP A 77 -19.69 -8.38 -5.02
CA TRP A 77 -19.36 -7.14 -5.74
C TRP A 77 -19.50 -7.25 -7.26
N ALA A 78 -19.12 -8.40 -7.84
CA ALA A 78 -19.44 -8.72 -9.21
C ALA A 78 -20.97 -8.77 -9.36
N ASP A 79 -21.52 -7.80 -10.08
CA ASP A 79 -22.94 -7.61 -10.30
C ASP A 79 -23.51 -8.73 -11.18
N GLU A 80 -24.60 -9.33 -10.70
CA GLU A 80 -25.31 -10.43 -11.36
C GLU A 80 -26.02 -10.00 -12.66
N GLU A 81 -26.37 -8.72 -12.83
CA GLU A 81 -27.12 -8.25 -14.02
C GLU A 81 -26.25 -7.80 -15.20
N ASN A 82 -25.12 -7.09 -14.98
CA ASN A 82 -24.27 -6.59 -16.10
C ASN A 82 -22.75 -6.44 -15.80
N GLY A 83 -22.25 -6.61 -14.57
CA GLY A 83 -21.04 -5.88 -14.15
C GLY A 83 -19.96 -6.67 -13.43
N TYR A 84 -18.82 -6.82 -14.10
CA TYR A 84 -17.54 -7.41 -13.67
C TYR A 84 -17.42 -8.95 -13.73
N PRO A 85 -16.36 -9.48 -14.37
CA PRO A 85 -16.17 -10.93 -14.49
C PRO A 85 -15.81 -11.57 -13.16
N VAL A 86 -16.24 -12.80 -12.94
CA VAL A 86 -15.64 -13.67 -11.91
C VAL A 86 -14.16 -13.83 -12.24
N LEU A 87 -13.30 -13.53 -11.27
CA LEU A 87 -11.86 -13.60 -11.43
C LEU A 87 -11.30 -14.82 -10.69
N SER A 88 -10.31 -15.48 -11.28
CA SER A 88 -9.41 -16.32 -10.49
C SER A 88 -8.54 -15.45 -9.56
N ALA A 89 -8.00 -16.03 -8.49
CA ALA A 89 -7.10 -15.32 -7.58
C ALA A 89 -5.87 -14.72 -8.30
N LYS A 90 -5.41 -15.37 -9.39
CA LYS A 90 -4.33 -14.87 -10.24
C LYS A 90 -4.74 -13.62 -11.01
N GLU A 91 -5.92 -13.60 -11.61
CA GLU A 91 -6.41 -12.44 -12.36
C GLU A 91 -6.74 -11.27 -11.43
N PHE A 92 -7.31 -11.55 -10.26
CA PHE A 92 -7.52 -10.56 -9.21
C PHE A 92 -6.21 -9.90 -8.80
N ARG A 93 -5.18 -10.72 -8.50
CA ARG A 93 -3.83 -10.22 -8.19
C ARG A 93 -3.25 -9.33 -9.29
N GLN A 94 -3.42 -9.71 -10.55
CA GLN A 94 -2.87 -8.97 -11.69
C GLN A 94 -3.49 -7.59 -11.90
N LYS A 95 -4.67 -7.34 -11.32
CA LYS A 95 -5.31 -6.03 -11.34
C LYS A 95 -4.83 -5.10 -10.22
N LEU A 96 -4.23 -5.66 -9.17
CA LEU A 96 -3.71 -4.89 -8.04
C LEU A 96 -2.40 -4.20 -8.43
N THR A 97 -2.32 -2.89 -8.15
CA THR A 97 -1.08 -2.12 -8.32
C THR A 97 -0.82 -1.31 -7.06
N ILE A 98 0.36 -1.49 -6.44
CA ILE A 98 0.78 -0.63 -5.33
C ILE A 98 1.00 0.79 -5.88
N THR A 99 0.29 1.75 -5.29
CA THR A 99 0.37 3.17 -5.67
C THR A 99 1.00 4.03 -4.58
N ALA A 100 0.85 3.64 -3.32
CA ALA A 100 1.47 4.35 -2.21
C ALA A 100 1.88 3.41 -1.07
N ILE A 101 2.87 3.84 -0.29
CA ILE A 101 3.20 3.27 1.01
C ILE A 101 3.28 4.41 2.01
N ALA A 102 2.48 4.32 3.07
CA ALA A 102 2.41 5.35 4.10
C ALA A 102 2.94 4.80 5.43
N PHE A 103 3.88 5.53 6.01
CA PHE A 103 4.46 5.23 7.31
C PHE A 103 3.88 6.20 8.34
N TYR A 104 3.44 5.68 9.47
CA TYR A 104 2.84 6.45 10.54
C TYR A 104 3.45 6.11 11.89
N ALA A 105 3.64 7.16 12.70
CA ALA A 105 4.14 7.03 14.06
C ALA A 105 5.41 6.14 14.11
N LYS A 106 5.41 5.13 14.99
CA LYS A 106 6.60 4.29 15.23
C LYS A 106 6.64 3.00 14.40
N ASP A 107 5.50 2.52 13.90
CA ASP A 107 5.39 1.13 13.43
C ASP A 107 4.27 0.84 12.42
N LEU A 108 3.24 1.67 12.27
CA LEU A 108 2.17 1.43 11.31
C LEU A 108 2.62 1.75 9.87
N ILE A 109 2.47 0.77 9.00
CA ILE A 109 2.82 0.83 7.58
C ILE A 109 1.61 0.37 6.77
N ASP A 110 1.08 1.28 5.96
CA ASP A 110 0.00 1.01 5.02
C ASP A 110 0.58 0.82 3.62
N VAL A 111 0.30 -0.33 2.99
CA VAL A 111 0.57 -0.58 1.57
C VAL A 111 -0.74 -0.42 0.80
N VAL A 112 -0.79 0.59 -0.07
CA VAL A 112 -2.01 1.06 -0.71
C VAL A 112 -2.07 0.60 -2.17
N TYR A 113 -3.12 -0.11 -2.51
CA TYR A 113 -3.37 -0.66 -3.83
C TYR A 113 -4.46 0.11 -4.56
N ASN A 114 -4.18 0.42 -5.84
CA ASN A 114 -5.25 0.59 -6.82
C ASN A 114 -5.72 -0.79 -7.26
N GLU A 115 -7.04 -0.97 -7.29
CA GLU A 115 -7.70 -2.25 -7.52
C GLU A 115 -8.13 -2.46 -8.98
N GLY A 116 -7.94 -1.46 -9.86
CA GLY A 116 -8.23 -1.60 -11.28
C GLY A 116 -9.74 -1.63 -11.63
N GLY A 117 -10.57 -1.05 -10.76
CA GLY A 117 -12.01 -0.80 -10.98
C GLY A 117 -12.96 -1.93 -10.56
N MET A 118 -12.44 -3.05 -10.04
CA MET A 118 -13.16 -4.13 -9.35
C MET A 118 -14.06 -3.66 -8.20
N PHE A 119 -13.63 -2.67 -7.42
CA PHE A 119 -14.34 -2.13 -6.26
C PHE A 119 -14.76 -0.67 -6.45
N GLY A 120 -15.15 -0.28 -7.67
CA GLY A 120 -15.62 1.09 -7.91
C GLY A 120 -14.57 2.18 -7.68
N ASN A 121 -13.28 1.85 -7.84
CA ASN A 121 -12.11 2.72 -7.64
C ASN A 121 -11.83 3.09 -6.18
N HIS A 122 -12.19 2.23 -5.23
CA HIS A 122 -11.65 2.32 -3.87
C HIS A 122 -10.16 1.97 -3.85
N TYR A 123 -9.50 2.29 -2.75
CA TYR A 123 -8.19 1.78 -2.41
C TYR A 123 -8.33 0.56 -1.50
N LEU A 124 -7.51 -0.45 -1.73
CA LEU A 124 -7.35 -1.56 -0.81
C LEU A 124 -6.03 -1.35 -0.07
N ILE A 125 -6.04 -1.53 1.25
CA ILE A 125 -4.90 -1.23 2.11
C ILE A 125 -4.56 -2.46 2.91
N ALA A 126 -3.31 -2.92 2.84
CA ALA A 126 -2.75 -3.93 3.72
C ALA A 126 -1.89 -3.24 4.78
N GLN A 127 -2.11 -3.58 6.04
CA GLN A 127 -1.50 -2.88 7.17
C GLN A 127 -0.51 -3.77 7.92
N SER A 128 0.66 -3.22 8.25
CA SER A 128 1.69 -3.88 9.04
C SER A 128 2.10 -3.03 10.23
N TYR A 129 2.34 -3.66 11.37
CA TYR A 129 2.82 -3.04 12.61
C TYR A 129 4.25 -3.47 12.98
N ASP A 130 4.88 -4.31 12.17
CA ASP A 130 6.27 -4.75 12.38
C ASP A 130 7.11 -4.67 11.08
N GLY A 131 6.49 -4.22 9.99
CA GLY A 131 7.06 -4.17 8.65
C GLY A 131 7.31 -5.55 8.03
N LYS A 132 6.67 -6.61 8.54
CA LYS A 132 6.86 -7.99 8.06
C LYS A 132 5.57 -8.77 7.89
N THR A 133 4.67 -8.73 8.86
CA THR A 133 3.36 -9.37 8.81
C THR A 133 2.30 -8.35 8.44
N PHE A 134 1.32 -8.78 7.64
CA PHE A 134 0.16 -8.00 7.24
C PHE A 134 -1.05 -8.78 7.71
N ASP A 135 -1.66 -8.31 8.81
CA ASP A 135 -2.70 -9.04 9.53
C ASP A 135 -4.03 -8.29 9.54
N ASP A 136 -4.06 -7.10 8.93
CA ASP A 136 -5.25 -6.26 8.83
C ASP A 136 -5.35 -5.66 7.43
N THR A 137 -6.60 -5.50 6.98
CA THR A 137 -6.91 -4.93 5.69
C THR A 137 -8.12 -4.03 5.77
N THR A 138 -8.11 -2.96 4.97
CA THR A 138 -9.27 -2.10 4.83
C THR A 138 -9.48 -1.65 3.40
N MET A 139 -10.73 -1.30 3.09
CA MET A 139 -11.11 -0.65 1.85
C MET A 139 -11.47 0.81 2.16
N PHE A 140 -10.97 1.74 1.34
CA PHE A 140 -11.15 3.18 1.54
C PHE A 140 -11.49 3.86 0.21
N GLY A 141 -12.55 4.67 0.17
CA GLY A 141 -12.98 5.38 -1.04
C GLY A 141 -14.16 6.31 -0.79
#